data_AF-A0AA51HIC2-F1
#
_entry.id   AF-A0AA51HIC2-F1
#
_cell.length_a   1.000
_cell.length_b   1.000
_cell.length_c   1.000
_cell.angle_alpha   90.00
_cell.angle_beta   90.00
_cell.angle_gamma   90.00
#
_symmetry.space_group_name_H-M   'P 1'
#
loop_
_entity.id
_entity.type
_entity.pdbx_description
1 polymer ?
#
loop_
_entity_poly.entity_id
_entity_poly.type
_entity_poly.pdbx_seq_one_letter_code
_entity_poly.pdbx_strand_id
1 'polypeptide(L)' 'MEIWNYIVERIDGDYAYLRRTDITETELKLVARALLPPEITEGTNLKYEFFEYTIL' A
#
# COMPACT_ATOMS: atom_id res chain seq x y z
N MET A 1 14.27 -12.71 -1.49
CA MET A 1 13.69 -11.58 -0.73
C MET A 1 12.30 -11.38 -1.29
N GLU A 2 11.27 -11.38 -0.44
CA GLU A 2 9.89 -11.22 -0.89
C GLU A 2 9.60 -9.73 -1.03
N ILE A 3 9.34 -9.30 -2.26
CA ILE A 3 8.90 -7.95 -2.59
C ILE A 3 7.40 -8.05 -2.86
N TRP A 4 6.63 -7.15 -2.26
CA TRP A 4 5.19 -7.09 -2.51
C TRP A 4 4.81 -5.75 -3.10
N ASN A 5 4.13 -5.79 -4.25
CA ASN A 5 3.61 -4.60 -4.90
C ASN A 5 2.15 -4.38 -4.48
N TYR A 6 1.87 -3.17 -4.04
CA TYR A 6 0.57 -2.69 -3.63
C TYR A 6 0.19 -1.44 -4.39
N ILE A 7 -1.11 -1.20 -4.53
CA ILE A 7 -1.66 0.07 -4.97
C ILE A 7 -2.63 0.57 -3.92
N VAL A 8 -2.56 1.86 -3.60
CA VAL A 8 -3.52 2.51 -2.70
C VAL A 8 -4.84 2.64 -3.44
N GLU A 9 -5.84 1.80 -3.13
CA GLU A 9 -7.16 1.87 -3.78
C GLU A 9 -8.01 3.01 -3.21
N ARG A 10 -7.91 3.24 -1.90
CA ARG A 10 -8.69 4.27 -1.21
C ARG A 10 -7.96 4.75 0.04
N ILE A 11 -8.13 6.03 0.37
CA ILE A 11 -7.72 6.59 1.66
C ILE A 11 -8.97 7.03 2.42
N ASP A 12 -9.13 6.56 3.66
CA ASP A 12 -10.25 6.89 4.54
C ASP A 12 -9.69 7.42 5.87
N GLY A 13 -9.63 8.74 6.01
CA GLY A 13 -9.07 9.42 7.18
C GLY A 13 -7.60 9.07 7.44
N ASP A 14 -7.36 8.37 8.55
CA ASP A 14 -6.04 7.89 9.00
C ASP A 14 -5.66 6.51 8.44
N TYR A 15 -6.53 5.88 7.64
CA TYR A 15 -6.33 4.55 7.07
C TYR A 15 -6.24 4.58 5.54
N ALA A 16 -5.47 3.68 4.97
CA ALA A 16 -5.33 3.43 3.55
C ALA A 16 -5.65 1.97 3.24
N TYR A 17 -6.39 1.75 2.17
CA TYR A 17 -6.72 0.45 1.62
C TYR A 17 -5.73 0.12 0.51
N LEU A 18 -4.89 -0.88 0.74
CA LEU A 18 -3.87 -1.33 -0.20
C LEU A 18 -4.33 -2.61 -0.89
N ARG A 19 -4.35 -2.62 -2.23
CA ARG A 19 -4.59 -3.84 -3.01
C ARG A 19 -3.26 -4.38 -3.51
N ARG A 20 -3.01 -5.68 -3.36
CA ARG A 20 -1.85 -6.31 -3.98
C ARG A 20 -2.02 -6.34 -5.49
N THR A 21 -1.00 -5.89 -6.21
CA THR A 21 -0.98 -5.94 -7.69
C THR A 21 -0.21 -7.15 -8.21
N ASP A 22 0.60 -7.79 -7.36
CA ASP A 22 1.44 -8.92 -7.72
C ASP A 22 0.70 -10.27 -7.76
N ILE A 23 -0.50 -10.33 -7.20
CA ILE A 23 -1.35 -11.53 -7.15
C ILE A 23 -2.80 -11.17 -7.51
N THR A 24 -3.59 -12.16 -7.87
CA THR A 24 -5.02 -12.00 -8.24
C THR A 24 -5.94 -11.73 -7.04
N GLU A 25 -5.38 -11.43 -5.88
CA GLU A 25 -6.12 -11.20 -4.65
C GLU A 25 -6.84 -9.85 -4.72
N THR A 26 -8.13 -9.88 -4.41
CA THR A 26 -9.00 -8.70 -4.37
C THR A 26 -9.19 -8.17 -2.96
N GLU A 27 -8.56 -8.82 -1.97
CA GLU A 27 -8.63 -8.37 -0.59
C GLU A 27 -7.82 -7.08 -0.41
N LEU A 28 -8.49 -6.09 0.19
CA LEU A 28 -7.89 -4.80 0.52
C LEU A 28 -7.27 -4.88 1.90
N LYS A 29 -5.96 -4.64 1.98
CA LYS A 29 -5.24 -4.54 3.23
C LYS A 29 -5.43 -3.14 3.82
N LEU A 30 -6.04 -3.07 5.00
CA LEU A 30 -6.15 -1.82 5.76
C LEU A 30 -4.82 -1.53 6.47
N VAL A 31 -4.20 -0.39 6.18
CA VAL A 31 -2.94 0.05 6.78
C VAL A 31 -3.09 1.49 7.29
N ALA A 32 -2.57 1.78 8.48
CA ALA A 32 -2.56 3.14 9.01
C ALA A 32 -1.60 4.02 8.20
N ARG A 33 -2.02 5.23 7.83
CA ARG A 33 -1.21 6.21 7.09
C ARG A 33 0.07 6.60 7.81
N ALA A 34 0.10 6.49 9.14
CA ALA A 34 1.30 6.72 9.95
C ALA A 34 2.44 5.74 9.64
N LEU A 35 2.13 4.56 9.07
CA LEU A 35 3.12 3.57 8.63
C LEU A 35 3.51 3.73 7.17
N LEU A 36 2.83 4.62 6.45
CA LEU A 36 3.03 4.84 5.03
C LEU A 36 3.74 6.17 4.80
N PRO A 37 4.40 6.35 3.65
CA PRO A 37 4.98 7.63 3.29
C PRO A 37 3.91 8.74 3.27
N PRO A 38 4.21 9.96 3.73
CA PRO A 38 3.22 11.04 3.80
C PRO A 38 2.72 11.51 2.42
N GLU A 39 3.45 11.18 1.35
CA GLU A 39 3.17 11.55 -0.04
C GLU A 39 2.20 10.59 -0.75
N ILE A 40 1.64 9.59 -0.05
CA ILE A 40 0.69 8.66 -0.67
C ILE A 40 -0.64 9.33 -1.04
N THR A 41 -1.19 8.93 -2.17
CA THR A 41 -2.52 9.28 -2.65
C THR A 41 -3.25 8.05 -3.17
N GLU A 42 -4.55 8.16 -3.44
CA GLU A 42 -5.28 7.12 -4.15
C GLU A 42 -4.66 6.89 -5.54
N GLY A 43 -4.42 5.63 -5.89
CA GLY A 43 -3.70 5.21 -7.10
C GLY A 43 -2.17 5.13 -6.94
N THR A 44 -1.60 5.53 -5.81
CA THR A 44 -0.14 5.42 -5.58
C THR A 44 0.31 3.97 -5.52
N ASN A 45 1.38 3.64 -6.25
CA ASN A 45 2.01 2.34 -6.18
C ASN A 45 3.01 2.32 -5.01
N LEU A 46 2.91 1.29 -4.19
CA LEU A 46 3.73 1.06 -3.02
C LEU A 46 4.47 -0.26 -3.19
N LYS A 47 5.77 -0.22 -2.91
CA LYS A 47 6.58 -1.41 -2.75
C LYS A 47 6.77 -1.67 -1.27
N TYR A 48 6.42 -2.87 -0.83
CA TYR A 48 6.69 -3.33 0.53
C TYR A 48 7.87 -4.30 0.50
N GLU A 49 8.96 -3.92 1.17
CA GLU A 49 10.22 -4.66 1.22
C GLU A 49 10.89 -4.40 2.58
N PHE A 50 11.50 -5.41 3.21
CA PHE A 50 12.19 -5.26 4.51
C PHE A 50 11.37 -4.58 5.62
N PHE A 51 10.06 -4.83 5.69
CA PHE A 51 9.14 -4.18 6.64
C PHE A 51 8.93 -2.67 6.43
N GLU A 52 9.31 -2.14 5.27
CA GLU A 52 9.15 -0.73 4.91
C GLU A 52 8.32 -0.59 3.63
N TYR A 53 7.48 0.46 3.58
CA TYR A 53 6.73 0.83 2.39
C TYR A 53 7.41 2.01 1.68
N THR A 54 7.75 1.82 0.41
CA THR A 54 8.35 2.85 -0.43
C THR A 54 7.41 3.20 -1.57
N ILE A 55 7.31 4.48 -1.93
CA ILE A 55 6.60 4.91 -3.14
C ILE A 55 7.43 4.52 -4.37
N LEU A 56 6.76 3.93 -5.37
CA LEU A 56 7.34 3.63 -6.68
C LEU A 56 7.16 4.77 -7.68
#